data_AF-A0A968ZLF8-F1
#
_entry.id   AF-A0A968ZLF8-F1
#
_cell.length_a   1.000
_cell.length_b   1.000
_cell.length_c   1.000
_cell.angle_alpha   90.00
_cell.angle_beta   90.00
_cell.angle_gamma   90.00
#
_symmetry.space_group_name_H-M   'P 1'
#
loop_
_entity.id
_entity.type
_entity.pdbx_description
1 polymer ?
#
loop_
_entity_poly.entity_id
_entity_poly.type
_entity_poly.pdbx_seq_one_letter_code
_entity_poly.pdbx_strand_id
1 'polypeptide(L)'
;MVGGQTVSVELITSPADAKAFHMVFVPSSQSSKIGDTHSAIGNSSVLLVSEREGLINRGSHINLVIVDGKMKFELNKQAVEAQQLKVSGSLLTLAIVV
;
A
#
# COMPACT_ATOMS: atom_id res chain seq x y z
N MET A 1 14.41 -13.22 -0.89
CA MET A 1 14.63 -12.68 0.46
C MET A 1 14.88 -11.19 0.35
N VAL A 2 14.36 -10.37 1.27
CA VAL A 2 14.63 -8.92 1.37
C VAL A 2 15.21 -8.66 2.76
N GLY A 3 16.39 -8.05 2.85
CA GLY A 3 17.05 -7.82 4.14
C GLY A 3 17.27 -9.08 4.99
N GLY A 4 17.38 -10.26 4.36
CA GLY A 4 17.50 -11.54 5.06
C GLY A 4 16.16 -12.23 5.43
N GLN A 5 15.01 -11.62 5.10
CA GLN A 5 13.69 -12.19 5.38
C GLN A 5 13.08 -12.81 4.11
N THR A 6 12.44 -13.98 4.25
CA THR A 6 11.68 -14.60 3.15
C THR A 6 10.38 -13.83 2.93
N VAL A 7 10.02 -13.66 1.66
CA VAL A 7 8.74 -13.05 1.27
C VAL A 7 7.84 -14.18 0.78
N SER A 8 6.70 -14.38 1.43
CA SER A 8 5.60 -15.23 0.94
C SER A 8 4.51 -14.34 0.34
N VAL A 9 3.82 -14.86 -0.67
CA VAL A 9 2.68 -14.18 -1.30
C VAL A 9 1.49 -15.11 -1.24
N GLU A 10 0.40 -14.62 -0.67
CA GLU A 10 -0.84 -15.37 -0.51
C GLU A 10 -2.00 -14.52 -1.00
N LEU A 11 -2.97 -15.18 -1.64
CA LEU A 11 -4.22 -14.54 -2.03
C LEU A 11 -5.15 -14.53 -0.83
N ILE A 12 -5.52 -13.34 -0.36
CA ILE A 12 -6.61 -13.20 0.62
C ILE A 12 -7.95 -13.00 -0.09
N THR A 13 -9.00 -13.62 0.44
CA THR A 13 -10.36 -13.53 -0.12
C THR A 13 -11.23 -12.53 0.63
N SER A 14 -10.81 -12.14 1.84
CA SER A 14 -11.51 -11.18 2.69
C SER A 14 -10.57 -10.04 3.11
N PRO A 15 -11.03 -8.77 3.09
CA PRO A 15 -10.30 -7.66 3.69
C PRO A 15 -9.95 -7.88 5.17
N ALA A 16 -10.73 -8.67 5.91
CA ALA A 16 -10.49 -8.96 7.32
C ALA A 16 -9.16 -9.67 7.59
N ASP A 17 -8.67 -10.46 6.62
CA ASP A 17 -7.42 -11.22 6.73
C ASP A 17 -6.17 -10.33 6.58
N ALA A 18 -6.35 -9.09 6.10
CA ALA A 18 -5.28 -8.15 5.80
C ALA A 18 -4.31 -7.91 6.98
N LYS A 19 -4.80 -7.97 8.22
CA LYS A 19 -3.99 -7.76 9.44
C LYS A 19 -2.90 -8.82 9.65
N ALA A 20 -3.03 -10.00 9.03
CA ALA A 20 -2.05 -11.07 9.17
C ALA A 20 -0.80 -10.87 8.30
N PHE A 21 -0.79 -9.83 7.45
CA PHE A 21 0.26 -9.59 6.46
C PHE A 21 1.05 -8.32 6.77
N HIS A 22 2.31 -8.26 6.34
CA HIS A 22 3.13 -7.06 6.42
C HIS A 22 2.79 -6.03 5.33
N MET A 23 2.26 -6.52 4.20
CA MET A 23 1.87 -5.73 3.04
C MET A 23 0.65 -6.36 2.41
N VAL A 24 -0.31 -5.53 2.01
CA VAL A 24 -1.49 -5.94 1.25
C VAL A 24 -1.55 -5.15 -0.04
N PHE A 25 -1.70 -5.87 -1.15
CA PHE A 25 -1.83 -5.29 -2.47
C PHE A 25 -3.28 -5.41 -2.96
N VAL A 26 -3.88 -4.29 -3.35
CA VAL A 26 -5.24 -4.21 -3.89
C VAL A 26 -5.15 -3.90 -5.39
N PRO A 27 -5.37 -4.89 -6.27
CA PRO A 27 -5.33 -4.68 -7.71
C PRO A 27 -6.49 -3.79 -8.18
N SER A 28 -6.36 -3.23 -9.38
CA SER A 28 -7.37 -2.31 -9.94
C SER A 28 -8.77 -2.93 -10.01
N SER A 29 -8.86 -4.23 -10.31
CA SER A 29 -10.10 -5.02 -10.34
C SER A 29 -10.81 -5.08 -8.98
N GLN A 30 -10.06 -4.94 -7.88
CA GLN A 30 -10.57 -4.98 -6.51
C GLN A 30 -10.57 -3.61 -5.85
N SER A 31 -10.46 -2.53 -6.62
CA SER A 31 -10.39 -1.14 -6.13
C SER A 31 -11.56 -0.72 -5.22
N SER A 32 -12.73 -1.36 -5.32
CA SER A 32 -13.86 -1.14 -4.41
C SER A 32 -13.56 -1.59 -2.97
N LYS A 33 -12.60 -2.50 -2.77
CA LYS A 33 -12.23 -3.05 -1.46
C LYS A 33 -11.25 -2.20 -0.68
N ILE A 34 -10.68 -1.14 -1.27
CA ILE A 34 -9.63 -0.36 -0.60
C ILE A 34 -10.07 0.23 0.74
N GLY A 35 -11.32 0.72 0.82
CA GLY A 35 -11.88 1.29 2.05
C GLY A 35 -12.06 0.20 3.10
N ASP A 36 -12.67 -0.93 2.72
CA ASP A 36 -12.85 -2.09 3.60
C ASP A 36 -11.49 -2.60 4.11
N THR A 37 -10.47 -2.68 3.25
CA THR A 37 -9.12 -3.12 3.61
C THR A 37 -8.42 -2.12 4.53
N HIS A 38 -8.53 -0.81 4.26
CA HIS A 38 -7.98 0.23 5.13
C HIS A 38 -8.63 0.21 6.52
N SER A 39 -9.96 0.09 6.58
CA SER A 39 -10.67 -0.08 7.85
C SER A 39 -10.29 -1.39 8.55
N ALA A 40 -10.11 -2.46 7.79
CA ALA A 40 -9.71 -3.75 8.33
C ALA A 40 -8.30 -3.70 8.92
N ILE A 41 -7.30 -3.06 8.31
CA ILE A 41 -5.95 -3.00 8.90
C ILE A 41 -5.88 -2.08 10.14
N GLY A 42 -6.73 -1.06 10.24
CA GLY A 42 -6.80 -0.20 11.42
C GLY A 42 -5.47 0.51 11.71
N ASN A 43 -4.87 0.25 12.88
CA ASN A 43 -3.56 0.77 13.30
C ASN A 43 -2.43 -0.29 13.22
N SER A 44 -2.69 -1.44 12.58
CA SER A 44 -1.70 -2.49 12.43
C SER A 44 -0.60 -2.05 11.45
N SER A 45 0.65 -2.44 11.70
CA SER A 45 1.79 -2.13 10.83
C SER A 45 1.76 -2.92 9.50
N VAL A 46 0.76 -2.61 8.68
CA VAL A 46 0.48 -3.20 7.37
C VAL A 46 0.60 -2.11 6.32
N LEU A 47 1.43 -2.35 5.31
CA LEU A 47 1.54 -1.44 4.17
C LEU A 47 0.46 -1.75 3.13
N LEU A 48 -0.50 -0.84 2.94
CA LEU A 48 -1.54 -0.97 1.93
C LEU A 48 -1.09 -0.35 0.60
N VAL A 49 -0.96 -1.19 -0.42
CA VAL A 49 -0.53 -0.82 -1.77
C VAL A 49 -1.69 -1.03 -2.74
N SER A 50 -1.85 -0.14 -3.71
CA SER A 50 -2.86 -0.29 -4.78
C SER A 50 -2.32 0.09 -6.15
N GLU A 51 -3.11 -0.11 -7.21
CA GLU A 51 -2.71 0.20 -8.59
C GLU A 51 -3.86 0.80 -9.45
N ARG A 52 -4.46 1.88 -8.97
CA ARG A 52 -5.45 2.62 -9.78
C ARG A 52 -5.44 4.09 -9.40
N GLU A 53 -5.51 4.97 -10.39
CA GLU A 53 -5.53 6.42 -10.17
C GLU A 53 -6.58 6.83 -9.11
N GLY A 54 -6.16 7.72 -8.21
CA GLY A 54 -6.98 8.27 -7.14
C GLY A 54 -7.15 7.38 -5.90
N LEU A 55 -6.64 6.14 -5.89
CA LEU A 55 -6.75 5.27 -4.70
C LEU A 55 -5.88 5.74 -3.52
N ILE A 56 -4.84 6.54 -3.77
CA ILE A 56 -4.06 7.19 -2.71
C ILE A 56 -4.93 8.06 -1.79
N ASN A 57 -6.01 8.65 -2.32
CA ASN A 57 -6.98 9.45 -1.58
C ASN A 57 -8.09 8.62 -0.92
N ARG A 58 -8.08 7.29 -1.11
CA ARG A 58 -9.12 6.36 -0.62
C ARG A 58 -8.63 5.40 0.45
N GLY A 59 -7.43 5.64 0.98
CA GLY A 59 -6.86 4.88 2.11
C GLY A 59 -5.61 4.08 1.75
N SER A 60 -5.17 4.05 0.49
CA SER A 60 -3.88 3.44 0.15
C SER A 60 -2.71 4.23 0.74
N HIS A 61 -1.65 3.53 1.15
CA HIS A 61 -0.41 4.16 1.58
C HIS A 61 0.52 4.43 0.40
N ILE A 62 0.59 3.48 -0.54
CA ILE A 62 1.28 3.59 -1.81
C ILE A 62 0.30 3.26 -2.93
N ASN A 63 0.33 4.02 -4.02
CA ASN A 63 -0.47 3.74 -5.20
C ASN A 63 0.40 3.74 -6.46
N LEU A 64 0.39 2.65 -7.20
CA LEU A 64 1.10 2.52 -8.47
C LEU A 64 0.28 3.19 -9.57
N VAL A 65 0.91 4.08 -10.33
CA VAL A 65 0.28 4.85 -11.41
C VAL A 65 1.19 4.87 -12.63
N ILE A 66 0.61 5.05 -13.81
CA ILE A 66 1.37 5.24 -15.05
C ILE A 66 1.40 6.73 -15.36
N VAL A 67 2.59 7.31 -15.41
CA VAL A 67 2.81 8.72 -15.79
C VAL A 67 3.76 8.72 -16.98
N ASP A 68 3.34 9.33 -18.09
CA ASP A 68 4.10 9.39 -19.34
C ASP A 68 4.60 8.01 -19.83
N GLY A 69 3.73 6.99 -19.72
CA GLY A 69 4.04 5.62 -20.11
C GLY A 69 5.02 4.89 -19.19
N LYS A 70 5.40 5.47 -18.04
CA LYS A 70 6.29 4.86 -17.05
C LYS A 70 5.55 4.61 -15.74
N MET A 71 5.81 3.46 -15.13
CA MET A 71 5.32 3.19 -13.78
C MET A 71 6.01 4.15 -12.78
N LYS A 72 5.17 4.85 -12.03
CA LYS A 72 5.52 5.69 -10.88
C LYS A 72 4.72 5.19 -9.68
N PHE A 73 5.02 5.75 -8.52
CA PHE A 73 4.22 5.50 -7.34
C PHE A 73 3.97 6.79 -6.57
N GLU A 74 2.73 6.94 -6.14
CA GLU A 74 2.30 7.93 -5.18
C GLU A 74 2.54 7.37 -3.77
N LEU A 75 2.90 8.22 -2.81
CA LEU A 75 3.10 7.82 -1.42
C LEU A 75 2.46 8.87 -0.50
N ASN A 76 1.51 8.43 0.32
CA ASN A 76 0.92 9.26 1.37
C ASN A 76 1.73 9.04 2.65
N LYS A 77 2.66 9.96 2.92
CA LYS A 77 3.62 9.80 4.03
C LYS A 77 2.91 9.78 5.37
N GLN A 78 1.92 10.64 5.54
CA GLN A 78 1.14 10.73 6.76
C GLN A 78 0.39 9.42 7.05
N ALA A 79 -0.21 8.81 6.03
CA ALA A 79 -0.92 7.54 6.18
C ALA A 79 0.03 6.38 6.52
N VAL A 80 1.22 6.33 5.91
CA VAL A 80 2.24 5.32 6.26
C VAL A 80 2.69 5.47 7.72
N GLU A 81 2.99 6.69 8.15
CA GLU A 81 3.43 6.97 9.52
C GLU A 81 2.34 6.70 10.56
N ALA A 82 1.06 6.90 10.20
CA ALA A 82 -0.08 6.53 11.05
C ALA A 82 -0.14 5.01 11.35
N GLN A 83 0.41 4.16 10.48
CA GLN A 83 0.55 2.71 10.71
C GLN A 83 1.84 2.33 11.45
N GLN A 84 2.54 3.30 12.02
CA GLN A 84 3.84 3.12 12.70
C GLN A 84 4.94 2.57 11.78
N LEU A 85 4.77 2.71 10.46
CA LEU A 85 5.78 2.32 9.49
C LEU A 85 6.75 3.48 9.25
N LYS A 86 8.03 3.14 9.06
CA LYS A 86 9.08 4.11 8.76
C LYS A 86 9.35 4.12 7.26
N VAL A 87 9.40 5.31 6.67
CA VAL A 87 9.75 5.52 5.26
C VAL A 87 11.19 6.04 5.17
N SER A 88 12.01 5.40 4.33
CA SER A 88 13.37 5.88 4.08
C SER A 88 13.36 7.15 3.23
N GLY A 89 14.30 8.07 3.47
CA GLY A 89 14.46 9.27 2.65
C GLY A 89 14.64 8.95 1.17
N SER A 90 15.42 7.92 0.84
CA SER A 90 15.63 7.47 -0.54
C SER A 90 14.37 6.98 -1.23
N LEU A 91 13.39 6.42 -0.49
CA LEU A 91 12.11 6.04 -1.09
C LEU A 91 11.27 7.30 -1.37
N LEU A 92 11.26 8.28 -0.45
CA LEU A 92 10.56 9.55 -0.65
C LEU A 92 11.07 10.32 -1.88
N THR A 93 12.38 10.28 -2.17
CA THR A 93 12.93 10.96 -3.35
C THR A 93 12.50 10.35 -4.69
N LEU A 94 12.02 9.11 -4.68
CA LEU A 94 11.51 8.41 -5.87
C LEU A 94 9.99 8.53 -6.02
N ALA A 95 9.30 8.91 -4.93
CA ALA A 95 7.86 8.94 -4.85
C ALA A 95 7.28 10.27 -5.34
N ILE A 96 6.04 10.21 -5.83
CA ILE A 96 5.17 11.39 -5.87
C ILE A 96 4.52 11.47 -4.49
N VAL A 97 5.08 12.29 -3.60
CA VAL A 97 4.56 12.43 -2.24
C VAL A 97 3.27 13.26 -2.26
N VAL A 98 2.22 12.76 -1.61
CA VAL A 98 0.92 13.43 -1.45
C VAL A 98 0.60 13.70 0.02
#